data_AF-A0A314ZBL1-F1
#
_entry.id   AF-A0A314ZBL1-F1
#
_cell.length_a   1.000
_cell.length_b   1.000
_cell.length_c   1.000
_cell.angle_alpha   90.00
_cell.angle_beta   90.00
_cell.angle_gamma   90.00
#
_symmetry.space_group_name_H-M   'P 1'
#
loop_
_entity.id
_entity.type
_entity.pdbx_description
1 polymer ?
#
loop_
_entity_poly.entity_id
_entity_poly.type
_entity_poly.pdbx_seq_one_letter_code
_entity_poly.pdbx_strand_id
1 'polypeptide(L)'
;MENKPLLRGEASGVRSYDRSAGFRRRSDAITFGSRYQKAAALVDLAEDGIGLPEQILDQESFQSAAKYYFLYVRFSFLWAFLYFALIILNFLEKPLWCARYTEYTCSDRDYYYLGELPYLNTVESLIYEGITLIVLMVHTFFPISYEGFDLYWKNHLNRFKVMCLLLLVADLVVYVLYLSPTAFDSLPLRIAPYIRVIFFILNFRELRSCMLILAGMLGTYFNILALGLLFLLFASWLAYVMFEDTQQGKTVFTSYGTTLYQMFVLFTTSNNPDVWIPAYKASRWYALFFVLYVLLGVYFVTNLILAVVYDSFKSQLAKQVSEMDQSRKSTLEKAFNLLDKDFLISIFSDCSSIRPSVLKKITEKGSGKFEVWDKVQEKRGKEGRGKQNIFALRLLVGLYEDWGAQ
;
A
#
# COMPACT_ATOMS: atom_id res chain seq x y z
N MET A 1 77.86 11.85 -13.89
CA MET A 1 76.44 12.24 -14.12
C MET A 1 75.71 12.10 -12.78
N GLU A 2 76.02 12.87 -11.73
CA GLU A 2 75.96 14.34 -11.61
C GLU A 2 74.52 14.87 -11.68
N ASN A 3 73.81 14.85 -10.54
CA ASN A 3 73.50 16.07 -9.77
C ASN A 3 72.51 15.79 -8.62
N LYS A 4 72.97 16.04 -7.39
CA LYS A 4 72.20 16.61 -6.27
C LYS A 4 72.80 18.02 -6.06
N PRO A 5 72.05 19.04 -5.59
CA PRO A 5 71.86 19.21 -4.13
C PRO A 5 70.59 19.94 -3.62
N LEU A 6 70.25 19.64 -2.35
CA LEU A 6 69.77 20.51 -1.24
C LEU A 6 68.43 21.27 -1.42
N LEU A 7 67.45 21.20 -0.50
CA LEU A 7 67.53 21.67 0.89
C LEU A 7 66.53 20.97 1.84
N ARG A 8 66.87 21.13 3.12
CA ARG A 8 66.42 20.48 4.35
C ARG A 8 65.47 21.40 5.14
N GLY A 9 64.58 20.82 5.94
CA GLY A 9 63.79 21.49 6.99
C GLY A 9 62.60 20.62 7.41
N GLU A 10 62.82 19.53 8.14
CA GLU A 10 62.65 19.40 9.60
C GLU A 10 61.21 19.62 10.15
N ALA A 11 60.62 18.48 10.54
CA ALA A 11 59.75 18.24 11.69
C ALA A 11 58.45 19.05 11.88
N SER A 12 57.32 18.35 11.79
CA SER A 12 56.45 18.06 12.96
C SER A 12 55.22 17.26 12.52
N GLY A 13 54.89 16.22 13.29
CA GLY A 13 53.87 15.25 12.93
C GLY A 13 52.45 15.79 13.05
N VAL A 14 51.63 15.48 12.05
CA VAL A 14 50.23 15.14 12.23
C VAL A 14 49.93 14.07 11.18
N ARG A 15 49.86 12.79 11.59
CA ARG A 15 49.23 11.75 10.77
C ARG A 15 47.74 12.07 10.74
N SER A 16 47.32 12.89 9.78
CA SER A 16 45.91 13.04 9.43
C SER A 16 45.43 11.66 8.97
N TYR A 17 44.61 11.03 9.79
CA TYR A 17 43.84 9.86 9.40
C TYR A 17 42.84 10.33 8.34
N ASP A 18 43.25 10.26 7.08
CA ASP A 18 42.35 10.46 5.95
C ASP A 18 41.35 9.29 5.91
N ARG A 19 40.24 9.45 6.65
CA ARG A 19 39.06 8.57 6.55
C ARG A 19 38.16 9.08 5.43
N SER A 20 38.67 9.11 4.21
CA SER A 20 37.85 9.00 2.99
C SER A 20 37.45 7.54 2.78
N ALA A 21 36.74 6.97 3.76
CA ALA A 21 36.03 5.71 3.56
C ALA A 21 34.63 6.08 3.05
N GLY A 22 34.46 6.18 1.73
CA GLY A 22 33.14 6.33 1.13
C GLY A 22 32.20 5.27 1.69
N PHE A 23 31.11 5.70 2.34
CA PHE A 23 30.12 4.77 2.87
C PHE A 23 29.54 3.95 1.72
N ARG A 24 29.84 2.64 1.68
CA ARG A 24 29.36 1.71 0.63
C ARG A 24 27.85 1.49 0.67
N ARG A 25 27.17 1.84 1.77
CA ARG A 25 25.74 1.67 1.96
C ARG A 25 25.09 3.00 2.32
N ARG A 26 23.99 3.31 1.65
CA ARG A 26 23.16 4.50 1.84
C ARG A 26 22.65 4.65 3.28
N SER A 27 22.35 3.53 3.95
CA SER A 27 21.98 3.50 5.36
C SER A 27 23.04 4.11 6.27
N ASP A 28 24.31 3.83 5.97
CA ASP A 28 25.45 4.20 6.81
C ASP A 28 25.80 5.69 6.61
N ALA A 29 25.56 6.21 5.39
CA ALA A 29 25.63 7.64 5.08
C ALA A 29 24.55 8.46 5.83
N ILE A 30 23.35 7.90 6.03
CA ILE A 30 22.26 8.58 6.77
C ILE A 30 22.54 8.59 8.28
N THR A 31 23.06 7.50 8.84
CA THR A 31 23.28 7.38 10.28
C THR A 31 24.59 8.05 10.73
N PHE A 32 25.68 7.84 9.99
CA PHE A 32 27.04 8.24 10.40
C PHE A 32 27.72 9.23 9.43
N GLY A 33 27.11 9.51 8.28
CA GLY A 33 27.70 10.40 7.28
C GLY A 33 27.71 11.88 7.69
N SER A 34 28.52 12.65 6.96
CA SER A 34 28.51 14.12 7.05
C SER A 34 27.16 14.69 6.62
N ARG A 35 26.88 15.95 6.95
CA ARG A 35 25.61 16.62 6.57
C ARG A 35 25.32 16.52 5.06
N TYR A 36 26.35 16.69 4.23
CA TYR A 36 26.26 16.51 2.78
C TYR A 36 25.90 15.07 2.37
N GLN A 37 26.50 14.07 3.01
CA GLN A 37 26.19 12.65 2.75
C GLN A 37 24.78 12.28 3.20
N LYS A 38 24.30 12.85 4.31
CA LYS A 38 22.91 12.68 4.77
C LYS A 38 21.93 13.32 3.80
N ALA A 39 22.19 14.54 3.36
CA ALA A 39 21.35 15.22 2.37
C ALA A 39 21.31 14.46 1.04
N ALA A 40 22.47 14.00 0.54
CA ALA A 40 22.54 13.18 -0.66
C ALA A 40 21.71 11.89 -0.53
N ALA A 41 21.84 11.19 0.61
CA ALA A 41 21.08 9.97 0.84
C ALA A 41 19.56 10.19 1.00
N LEU A 42 19.13 11.35 1.51
CA LEU A 42 17.71 11.75 1.54
C LEU A 42 17.16 12.08 0.15
N VAL A 43 17.97 12.72 -0.71
CA VAL A 43 17.60 12.98 -2.12
C VAL A 43 17.44 11.68 -2.88
N ASP A 44 18.41 10.77 -2.75
CA ASP A 44 18.32 9.44 -3.37
C ASP A 44 17.08 8.67 -2.86
N LEU A 45 16.69 8.87 -1.59
CA LEU A 45 15.49 8.25 -1.01
C LEU A 45 14.18 8.83 -1.53
N ALA A 46 14.16 10.14 -1.76
CA ALA A 46 13.08 10.79 -2.46
C ALA A 46 13.01 10.36 -3.94
N GLU A 47 14.13 9.95 -4.56
CA GLU A 47 14.15 9.42 -5.93
C GLU A 47 13.54 8.02 -6.03
N ASP A 48 13.84 7.13 -5.07
CA ASP A 48 13.31 5.76 -5.06
C ASP A 48 11.80 5.66 -4.73
N GLY A 49 11.16 6.74 -4.26
CA GLY A 49 9.76 6.72 -3.79
C GLY A 49 9.54 5.97 -2.46
N ILE A 50 10.62 5.42 -1.88
CA ILE A 50 10.65 4.78 -0.56
C ILE A 50 10.86 5.87 0.49
N GLY A 51 9.89 6.78 0.65
CA GLY A 51 10.01 7.84 1.65
C GLY A 51 10.23 7.28 3.07
N LEU A 52 11.17 7.87 3.81
CA LEU A 52 11.18 7.76 5.27
C LEU A 52 9.89 8.43 5.78
N PRO A 53 9.16 7.84 6.75
CA PRO A 53 8.04 8.52 7.37
C PRO A 53 8.50 9.89 7.88
N GLU A 54 7.75 10.93 7.54
CA GLU A 54 8.06 12.31 7.89
C GLU A 54 8.31 12.48 9.40
N GLN A 55 7.62 11.67 10.20
CA GLN A 55 7.69 11.67 11.66
C GLN A 55 9.04 11.17 12.21
N ILE A 56 9.78 10.32 11.48
CA ILE A 56 11.11 9.84 11.92
C ILE A 56 12.16 10.92 11.74
N LEU A 57 12.00 11.78 10.71
CA LEU A 57 12.93 12.87 10.40
C LEU A 57 12.89 13.99 11.44
N ASP A 58 11.77 14.16 12.15
CA ASP A 58 11.57 15.25 13.11
C ASP A 58 12.00 14.88 14.54
N GLN A 59 12.44 13.65 14.79
CA GLN A 59 12.87 13.22 16.11
C GLN A 59 14.29 13.69 16.45
N GLU A 60 14.48 14.13 17.69
CA GLU A 60 15.78 14.56 18.23
C GLU A 60 16.84 13.43 18.20
N SER A 61 16.41 12.17 18.20
CA SER A 61 17.28 10.98 18.18
C SER A 61 17.32 10.26 16.81
N PHE A 62 17.25 11.01 15.71
CA PHE A 62 17.23 10.52 14.34
C PHE A 62 18.25 9.40 14.03
N GLN A 63 19.50 9.50 14.51
CA GLN A 63 20.56 8.54 14.18
C GLN A 63 20.28 7.14 14.73
N SER A 64 19.77 7.04 15.95
CA SER A 64 19.45 5.76 16.59
C SER A 64 18.21 5.14 15.94
N ALA A 65 17.17 5.94 15.71
CA ALA A 65 15.95 5.49 15.04
C ALA A 65 16.22 5.00 13.60
N ALA A 66 17.02 5.75 12.83
CA ALA A 66 17.42 5.37 11.48
C ALA A 66 18.18 4.03 11.45
N LYS A 67 19.04 3.74 12.44
CA LYS A 67 19.75 2.45 12.52
C LYS A 67 18.78 1.28 12.66
N TYR A 68 17.79 1.39 13.54
CA TYR A 68 16.78 0.34 13.73
C TYR A 68 15.86 0.21 12.51
N TYR A 69 15.49 1.32 11.88
CA TYR A 69 14.72 1.31 10.63
C TYR A 69 15.47 0.58 9.50
N PHE A 70 16.76 0.89 9.27
CA PHE A 70 17.54 0.19 8.24
C PHE A 70 17.76 -1.28 8.57
N LEU A 71 17.89 -1.62 9.86
CA LEU A 71 17.95 -3.02 10.29
C LEU A 71 16.65 -3.76 9.92
N TYR A 72 15.49 -3.15 10.17
CA TYR A 72 14.19 -3.71 9.79
C TYR A 72 14.06 -3.89 8.27
N VAL A 73 14.42 -2.87 7.49
CA VAL A 73 14.36 -2.90 6.02
C VAL A 73 15.29 -3.98 5.45
N ARG A 74 16.46 -4.19 6.05
CA ARG A 74 17.38 -5.26 5.64
C ARG A 74 16.78 -6.65 5.79
N PHE A 75 15.94 -6.86 6.80
CA PHE A 75 15.21 -8.12 7.02
C PHE A 75 13.86 -8.19 6.29
N SER A 76 13.54 -7.24 5.41
CA SER A 76 12.29 -7.22 4.64
C SER A 76 11.98 -8.52 3.89
N PHE A 77 13.00 -9.20 3.35
CA PHE A 77 12.80 -10.50 2.68
C PHE A 77 12.30 -11.59 3.65
N LEU A 78 12.80 -11.59 4.89
CA LEU A 78 12.43 -12.56 5.92
C LEU A 78 10.99 -12.30 6.38
N TRP A 79 10.63 -11.03 6.54
CA TRP A 79 9.26 -10.63 6.84
C TRP A 79 8.31 -11.01 5.71
N ALA A 80 8.69 -10.79 4.44
CA ALA A 80 7.90 -11.22 3.29
C ALA A 80 7.68 -12.74 3.31
N PHE A 81 8.72 -13.52 3.58
CA PHE A 81 8.61 -14.99 3.70
C PHE A 81 7.65 -15.40 4.83
N LEU A 82 7.71 -14.75 6.00
CA LEU A 82 6.76 -14.99 7.10
C LEU A 82 5.30 -14.79 6.66
N TYR A 83 5.02 -13.72 5.92
CA TYR A 83 3.68 -13.45 5.42
C TYR A 83 3.21 -14.48 4.40
N PHE A 84 4.07 -14.93 3.50
CA PHE A 84 3.73 -16.03 2.60
C PHE A 84 3.51 -17.34 3.37
N ALA A 85 4.34 -17.64 4.37
CA ALA A 85 4.17 -18.80 5.23
C ALA A 85 2.81 -18.79 5.96
N LEU A 86 2.35 -17.63 6.45
CA LEU A 86 1.02 -17.48 7.06
C LEU A 86 -0.13 -17.84 6.11
N ILE A 87 -0.01 -17.48 4.82
CA ILE A 87 -1.02 -17.79 3.80
C ILE A 87 -0.96 -19.27 3.40
N ILE A 88 0.25 -19.81 3.21
CA ILE A 88 0.43 -21.24 2.91
C ILE A 88 -0.13 -22.11 4.03
N LEU A 89 0.07 -21.70 5.28
CA LEU A 89 -0.45 -22.42 6.45
C LEU A 89 -1.98 -22.49 6.43
N ASN A 90 -2.69 -21.46 5.96
CA ASN A 90 -4.14 -21.49 5.78
C ASN A 90 -4.57 -22.58 4.76
N PHE A 91 -3.76 -22.81 3.72
CA PHE A 91 -4.07 -23.81 2.70
C PHE A 91 -3.79 -25.25 3.15
N LEU A 92 -2.82 -25.44 4.03
CA LEU A 92 -2.43 -26.76 4.54
C LEU A 92 -3.15 -27.15 5.85
N GLU A 93 -3.88 -26.21 6.46
CA GLU A 93 -4.73 -26.46 7.62
C GLU A 93 -5.96 -27.30 7.25
N LYS A 94 -6.35 -28.22 8.15
CA LYS A 94 -7.58 -28.98 7.99
C LYS A 94 -8.80 -28.05 8.13
N PRO A 95 -9.76 -28.08 7.20
CA PRO A 95 -10.95 -27.25 7.30
C PRO A 95 -11.85 -27.72 8.46
N LEU A 96 -12.55 -26.78 9.11
CA LEU A 96 -13.35 -27.05 10.30
C LEU A 96 -14.46 -28.07 10.08
N TRP A 97 -15.03 -28.12 8.87
CA TRP A 97 -16.10 -29.07 8.53
C TRP A 97 -15.61 -30.51 8.42
N CYS A 98 -14.31 -30.73 8.23
CA CYS A 98 -13.70 -32.07 8.25
C CYS A 98 -13.27 -32.49 9.66
N ALA A 99 -13.14 -31.55 10.60
CA ALA A 99 -12.80 -31.85 11.99
C ALA A 99 -13.96 -32.49 12.76
N ARG A 100 -15.19 -32.38 12.26
CA ARG A 100 -16.40 -32.89 12.91
C ARG A 100 -17.02 -33.98 12.04
N TYR A 101 -17.18 -35.16 12.64
CA TYR A 101 -17.83 -36.36 12.11
C TYR A 101 -17.01 -37.17 11.10
N THR A 102 -16.46 -38.31 11.54
CA THR A 102 -16.75 -39.69 11.08
C THR A 102 -15.60 -40.64 11.42
N GLU A 103 -15.83 -41.95 11.31
CA GLU A 103 -14.82 -43.03 11.41
C GLU A 103 -13.69 -42.91 10.38
N TYR A 104 -13.86 -42.05 9.36
CA TYR A 104 -12.93 -41.83 8.26
C TYR A 104 -12.12 -40.54 8.44
N THR A 105 -10.81 -40.64 8.24
CA THR A 105 -9.90 -39.50 8.32
C THR A 105 -10.11 -38.51 7.16
N CYS A 106 -9.83 -37.23 7.37
CA CYS A 106 -9.77 -36.22 6.31
C CYS A 106 -8.76 -36.52 5.17
N SER A 107 -7.95 -37.56 5.31
CA SER A 107 -7.06 -38.07 4.25
C SER A 107 -7.73 -39.09 3.34
N ASP A 108 -8.94 -39.55 3.66
CA ASP A 108 -9.67 -40.54 2.89
C ASP A 108 -10.39 -39.87 1.70
N ARG A 109 -9.81 -40.07 0.51
CA ARG A 109 -10.26 -39.47 -0.75
C ARG A 109 -11.55 -40.11 -1.29
N ASP A 110 -11.88 -41.31 -0.84
CA ASP A 110 -13.06 -42.02 -1.32
C ASP A 110 -14.34 -41.45 -0.72
N TYR A 111 -14.24 -40.84 0.47
CA TYR A 111 -15.35 -40.22 1.17
C TYR A 111 -15.40 -38.69 0.99
N TYR A 112 -14.25 -38.02 0.96
CA TYR A 112 -14.18 -36.56 0.81
C TYR A 112 -13.45 -36.13 -0.47
N TYR A 113 -14.11 -35.29 -1.28
CA TYR A 113 -13.55 -34.63 -2.47
C TYR A 113 -12.55 -33.51 -2.11
N LEU A 114 -11.51 -33.83 -1.34
CA LEU A 114 -10.43 -32.91 -0.97
C LEU A 114 -9.32 -32.91 -2.04
N GLY A 115 -8.53 -31.84 -2.05
CA GLY A 115 -7.37 -31.72 -2.95
C GLY A 115 -6.27 -32.74 -2.63
N GLU A 116 -5.35 -32.95 -3.57
CA GLU A 116 -4.29 -33.97 -3.44
C GLU A 116 -3.16 -33.59 -2.47
N LEU A 117 -3.20 -32.39 -1.89
CA LEU A 117 -2.15 -31.90 -1.01
C LEU A 117 -2.34 -32.41 0.41
N PRO A 118 -1.26 -32.83 1.09
CA PRO A 118 -1.34 -33.35 2.44
C PRO A 118 -1.73 -32.26 3.43
N TYR A 119 -2.74 -32.52 4.25
CA TYR A 119 -3.13 -31.66 5.36
C TYR A 119 -2.26 -31.90 6.58
N LEU A 120 -1.92 -30.84 7.31
CA LEU A 120 -1.15 -30.97 8.56
C LEU A 120 -1.95 -31.68 9.64
N ASN A 121 -1.23 -32.40 10.51
CA ASN A 121 -1.80 -32.91 11.74
C ASN A 121 -2.13 -31.76 12.72
N THR A 122 -3.02 -32.02 13.67
CA THR A 122 -3.44 -31.03 14.68
C THR A 122 -2.25 -30.49 15.48
N VAL A 123 -1.33 -31.37 15.88
CA VAL A 123 -0.12 -31.00 16.63
C VAL A 123 0.84 -30.19 15.76
N GLU A 124 1.08 -30.62 14.52
CA GLU A 124 1.94 -29.91 13.57
C GLU A 124 1.39 -28.52 13.28
N SER A 125 0.10 -28.41 12.98
CA SER A 125 -0.58 -27.13 12.75
C SER A 125 -0.44 -26.19 13.94
N LEU A 126 -0.63 -26.69 15.17
CA LEU A 126 -0.45 -25.90 16.39
C LEU A 126 0.99 -25.40 16.57
N ILE A 127 1.99 -26.24 16.27
CA ILE A 127 3.40 -25.87 16.34
C ILE A 127 3.70 -24.75 15.34
N TYR A 128 3.32 -24.91 14.07
CA TYR A 128 3.59 -23.89 13.05
C TYR A 128 2.81 -22.59 13.31
N GLU A 129 1.57 -22.68 13.79
CA GLU A 129 0.80 -21.50 14.19
C GLU A 129 1.47 -20.77 15.37
N GLY A 130 1.92 -21.50 16.39
CA GLY A 130 2.64 -20.92 17.53
C GLY A 130 3.95 -20.23 17.11
N ILE A 131 4.75 -20.89 16.27
CA ILE A 131 6.01 -20.32 15.74
C ILE A 131 5.72 -19.05 14.93
N THR A 132 4.79 -19.11 13.98
CA THR A 132 4.46 -17.97 13.12
C THR A 132 3.87 -16.80 13.92
N LEU A 133 3.08 -17.08 14.95
CA LEU A 133 2.54 -16.07 15.86
C LEU A 133 3.65 -15.38 16.67
N ILE A 134 4.63 -16.12 17.20
CA ILE A 134 5.77 -15.53 17.92
C ILE A 134 6.56 -14.60 16.99
N VAL A 135 6.87 -15.05 15.77
CA VAL A 135 7.60 -14.21 14.80
C VAL A 135 6.76 -12.99 14.38
N LEU A 136 5.44 -13.13 14.25
CA LEU A 136 4.52 -12.04 13.95
C LEU A 136 4.41 -11.03 15.11
N MET A 137 4.47 -11.47 16.36
CA MET A 137 4.56 -10.59 17.53
C MET A 137 5.82 -9.75 17.45
N VAL A 138 6.99 -10.37 17.24
CA VAL A 138 8.26 -9.66 17.09
C VAL A 138 8.16 -8.63 15.97
N HIS A 139 7.64 -9.01 14.81
CA HIS A 139 7.47 -8.09 13.68
C HIS A 139 6.54 -6.91 14.02
N THR A 140 5.39 -7.17 14.67
CA THR A 140 4.39 -6.13 14.97
C THR A 140 4.87 -5.12 16.00
N PHE A 141 5.68 -5.57 16.96
CA PHE A 141 6.24 -4.72 18.02
C PHE A 141 7.60 -4.11 17.67
N PHE A 142 8.33 -4.63 16.67
CA PHE A 142 9.61 -4.07 16.23
C PHE A 142 9.54 -2.57 15.88
N PRO A 143 8.49 -2.06 15.21
CA PRO A 143 8.35 -0.62 14.93
C PRO A 143 8.38 0.31 16.15
N ILE A 144 8.04 -0.18 17.34
CA ILE A 144 8.12 0.61 18.57
C ILE A 144 9.56 1.10 18.82
N SER A 145 10.58 0.33 18.41
CA SER A 145 11.98 0.68 18.64
C SER A 145 12.47 1.87 17.81
N TYR A 146 11.85 2.16 16.66
CA TYR A 146 12.26 3.26 15.78
C TYR A 146 11.20 4.38 15.65
N GLU A 147 9.92 4.14 15.92
CA GLU A 147 8.87 5.17 15.92
C GLU A 147 8.73 5.84 17.30
N GLY A 148 9.03 5.13 18.39
CA GLY A 148 8.73 5.55 19.75
C GLY A 148 7.32 5.17 20.20
N PHE A 149 7.11 5.06 21.52
CA PHE A 149 5.89 4.50 22.10
C PHE A 149 4.63 5.34 21.81
N ASP A 150 4.68 6.65 22.08
CA ASP A 150 3.50 7.52 21.95
C ASP A 150 3.05 7.65 20.49
N LEU A 151 4.01 7.76 19.57
CA LEU A 151 3.73 7.87 18.14
C LEU A 151 3.15 6.56 17.59
N TYR A 152 3.70 5.42 18.01
CA TYR A 152 3.21 4.11 17.61
C TYR A 152 1.74 3.90 17.97
N TRP A 153 1.34 4.24 19.21
CA TRP A 153 -0.04 4.09 19.66
C TRP A 153 -1.01 5.13 19.09
N LYS A 154 -0.51 6.30 18.67
CA LYS A 154 -1.32 7.30 17.98
C LYS A 154 -1.73 6.83 16.57
N ASN A 155 -0.86 6.10 15.89
CA ASN A 155 -1.11 5.59 14.54
C ASN A 155 -2.25 4.54 14.53
N HIS A 156 -3.34 4.85 13.83
CA HIS A 156 -4.51 3.96 13.71
C HIS A 156 -4.17 2.59 13.09
N LEU A 157 -3.24 2.56 12.13
CA LEU A 157 -2.82 1.33 11.47
C LEU A 157 -2.08 0.38 12.42
N ASN A 158 -1.20 0.92 13.27
CA ASN A 158 -0.47 0.12 14.26
C ASN A 158 -1.42 -0.40 15.33
N ARG A 159 -2.35 0.44 15.81
CA ARG A 159 -3.43 0.00 16.71
C ARG A 159 -4.27 -1.13 16.12
N PHE A 160 -4.64 -1.03 14.84
CA PHE A 160 -5.41 -2.07 14.17
C PHE A 160 -4.62 -3.37 14.01
N LYS A 161 -3.31 -3.30 13.71
CA LYS A 161 -2.41 -4.47 13.70
C LYS A 161 -2.35 -5.14 15.07
N VAL A 162 -2.18 -4.38 16.15
CA VAL A 162 -2.15 -4.94 17.51
C VAL A 162 -3.50 -5.56 17.90
N MET A 163 -4.62 -4.95 17.51
CA MET A 163 -5.96 -5.52 17.72
C MET A 163 -6.12 -6.86 16.99
N CYS A 164 -5.71 -6.94 15.72
CA CYS A 164 -5.75 -8.19 14.95
C CYS A 164 -4.83 -9.25 15.58
N LEU A 165 -3.67 -8.86 16.11
CA LEU A 165 -2.72 -9.77 16.77
C LEU A 165 -3.34 -10.36 18.03
N LEU A 166 -4.00 -9.52 18.84
CA LEU A 166 -4.69 -9.95 20.05
C LEU A 166 -5.82 -10.93 19.75
N LEU A 167 -6.60 -10.69 18.68
CA LEU A 167 -7.63 -11.62 18.23
C LEU A 167 -7.05 -12.98 17.79
N LEU A 168 -5.89 -12.98 17.12
CA LEU A 168 -5.20 -14.21 16.71
C LEU A 168 -4.67 -15.00 17.92
N VAL A 169 -4.14 -14.31 18.93
CA VAL A 169 -3.74 -14.93 20.21
C VAL A 169 -4.97 -15.53 20.92
N ALA A 170 -6.08 -14.81 20.97
CA ALA A 170 -7.31 -15.30 21.59
C ALA A 170 -7.85 -16.55 20.86
N ASP A 171 -7.85 -16.56 19.52
CA ASP A 171 -8.25 -17.71 18.70
C ASP A 171 -7.35 -18.94 18.98
N LEU A 172 -6.03 -18.75 19.05
CA LEU A 172 -5.09 -19.82 19.40
C LEU A 172 -5.34 -20.36 20.81
N VAL A 173 -5.58 -19.49 21.80
CA VAL A 173 -5.87 -19.91 23.18
C VAL A 173 -7.18 -20.70 23.23
N VAL A 174 -8.23 -20.23 22.56
CA VAL A 174 -9.51 -20.95 22.46
C VAL A 174 -9.31 -22.32 21.77
N TYR A 175 -8.48 -22.39 20.73
CA TYR A 175 -8.17 -23.64 20.04
C TYR A 175 -7.43 -24.64 20.95
N VAL A 176 -6.44 -24.17 21.73
CA VAL A 176 -5.73 -25.00 22.72
C VAL A 176 -6.65 -25.47 23.84
N LEU A 177 -7.58 -24.62 24.30
CA LEU A 177 -8.58 -24.98 25.31
C LEU A 177 -9.64 -25.97 24.79
N TYR A 178 -9.93 -25.95 23.48
CA TYR A 178 -10.77 -26.96 22.83
C TYR A 178 -10.06 -28.33 22.77
N LEU A 179 -8.75 -28.33 22.59
CA LEU A 179 -7.93 -29.54 22.60
C LEU A 179 -7.78 -30.14 24.02
N SER A 180 -7.89 -29.34 25.09
CA SER A 180 -7.92 -29.87 26.44
C SER A 180 -9.33 -30.38 26.79
N PRO A 181 -9.47 -31.63 27.27
CA PRO A 181 -10.77 -32.30 27.44
C PRO A 181 -11.65 -31.74 28.58
N THR A 182 -11.41 -30.50 29.04
CA THR A 182 -12.00 -29.94 30.25
C THR A 182 -12.88 -28.70 30.04
N ALA A 183 -12.95 -28.11 28.84
CA ALA A 183 -13.53 -26.76 28.69
C ALA A 183 -14.62 -26.57 27.62
N PHE A 184 -14.53 -27.13 26.40
CA PHE A 184 -15.49 -26.83 25.33
C PHE A 184 -15.73 -28.01 24.37
N ASP A 185 -17.00 -28.41 24.21
CA ASP A 185 -17.40 -29.53 23.32
C ASP A 185 -17.60 -29.14 21.84
N SER A 186 -17.55 -27.84 21.52
CA SER A 186 -17.65 -27.38 20.12
C SER A 186 -16.96 -26.06 19.87
N LEU A 187 -16.13 -26.00 18.82
CA LEU A 187 -15.62 -24.78 18.23
C LEU A 187 -16.45 -24.43 16.98
N PRO A 188 -17.39 -23.48 17.04
CA PRO A 188 -18.28 -23.20 15.91
C PRO A 188 -17.56 -22.51 14.74
N LEU A 189 -16.55 -21.67 15.01
CA LEU A 189 -15.89 -20.84 14.01
C LEU A 189 -14.42 -20.60 14.40
N ARG A 190 -13.49 -20.77 13.44
CA ARG A 190 -12.08 -20.36 13.58
C ARG A 190 -11.85 -19.10 12.75
N ILE A 191 -11.49 -18.01 13.41
CA ILE A 191 -11.37 -16.69 12.77
C ILE A 191 -9.93 -16.45 12.29
N ALA A 192 -8.95 -17.20 12.82
CA ALA A 192 -7.53 -17.12 12.45
C ALA A 192 -7.27 -17.03 10.93
N PRO A 193 -7.83 -17.90 10.05
CA PRO A 193 -7.60 -17.84 8.61
C PRO A 193 -7.87 -16.46 7.98
N TYR A 194 -8.97 -15.82 8.36
CA TYR A 194 -9.38 -14.52 7.83
C TYR A 194 -8.47 -13.40 8.32
N ILE A 195 -8.12 -13.43 9.61
CA ILE A 195 -7.22 -12.44 10.22
C ILE A 195 -5.83 -12.51 9.59
N ARG A 196 -5.32 -13.71 9.24
CA ARG A 196 -4.03 -13.87 8.55
C ARG A 196 -4.02 -13.19 7.18
N VAL A 197 -5.10 -13.31 6.40
CA VAL A 197 -5.25 -12.61 5.10
C VAL A 197 -5.31 -11.10 5.30
N ILE A 198 -6.05 -10.62 6.30
CA ILE A 198 -6.10 -9.19 6.65
C ILE A 198 -4.71 -8.68 7.01
N PHE A 199 -3.95 -9.41 7.84
CA PHE A 199 -2.58 -9.05 8.21
C PHE A 199 -1.65 -8.94 7.00
N PHE A 200 -1.76 -9.87 6.05
CA PHE A 200 -1.01 -9.85 4.80
C PHE A 200 -1.28 -8.55 4.02
N ILE A 201 -2.56 -8.21 3.82
CA ILE A 201 -2.98 -7.00 3.08
C ILE A 201 -2.48 -5.73 3.78
N LEU A 202 -2.56 -5.66 5.11
CA LEU A 202 -2.17 -4.47 5.88
C LEU A 202 -0.66 -4.20 5.88
N ASN A 203 0.17 -5.23 5.66
CA ASN A 203 1.62 -5.06 5.73
C ASN A 203 2.26 -4.66 4.41
N PHE A 204 1.73 -5.13 3.28
CA PHE A 204 2.20 -4.70 1.97
C PHE A 204 1.64 -3.32 1.62
N ARG A 205 2.54 -2.34 1.44
CA ARG A 205 2.19 -0.94 1.12
C ARG A 205 1.32 -0.84 -0.14
N GLU A 206 1.66 -1.58 -1.19
CA GLU A 206 0.93 -1.58 -2.47
C GLU A 206 -0.51 -2.07 -2.30
N LEU A 207 -0.71 -3.20 -1.62
CA LEU A 207 -2.04 -3.75 -1.35
C LEU A 207 -2.88 -2.82 -0.48
N ARG A 208 -2.27 -2.22 0.54
CA ARG A 208 -2.92 -1.19 1.36
C ARG A 208 -3.34 0.02 0.52
N SER A 209 -2.48 0.46 -0.40
CA SER A 209 -2.78 1.57 -1.33
C SER A 209 -3.99 1.24 -2.19
N CYS A 210 -4.03 0.03 -2.78
CA CYS A 210 -5.16 -0.46 -3.55
C CYS A 210 -6.46 -0.52 -2.73
N MET A 211 -6.39 -1.02 -1.49
CA MET A 211 -7.55 -1.09 -0.59
C MET A 211 -8.08 0.31 -0.22
N LEU A 212 -7.20 1.30 -0.03
CA LEU A 212 -7.61 2.67 0.23
C LEU A 212 -8.29 3.30 -0.99
N ILE A 213 -7.80 3.03 -2.21
CA ILE A 213 -8.46 3.45 -3.45
C ILE A 213 -9.85 2.83 -3.53
N LEU A 214 -9.96 1.52 -3.31
CA LEU A 214 -11.23 0.79 -3.35
C LEU A 214 -12.23 1.32 -2.30
N ALA A 215 -11.77 1.57 -1.07
CA ALA A 215 -12.59 2.15 -0.02
C ALA A 215 -13.06 3.57 -0.36
N GLY A 216 -12.21 4.39 -0.99
CA GLY A 216 -12.55 5.74 -1.41
C GLY A 216 -13.62 5.80 -2.51
N MET A 217 -13.62 4.83 -3.43
CA MET A 217 -14.62 4.75 -4.51
C MET A 217 -15.92 4.02 -4.12
N LEU A 218 -15.95 3.38 -2.95
CA LEU A 218 -17.07 2.55 -2.51
C LEU A 218 -18.39 3.34 -2.38
N GLY A 219 -18.33 4.60 -1.92
CA GLY A 219 -19.52 5.45 -1.80
C GLY A 219 -20.18 5.73 -3.14
N THR A 220 -19.40 6.14 -4.15
CA THR A 220 -19.91 6.35 -5.51
C THR A 220 -20.37 5.05 -6.16
N TYR A 221 -19.69 3.94 -5.88
CA TYR A 221 -20.05 2.62 -6.37
C TYR A 221 -21.43 2.18 -5.86
N PHE A 222 -21.73 2.36 -4.57
CA PHE A 222 -23.06 2.03 -4.04
C PHE A 222 -24.19 2.86 -4.65
N ASN A 223 -23.95 4.14 -4.97
CA ASN A 223 -24.96 4.98 -5.62
C ASN A 223 -25.33 4.47 -7.02
N ILE A 224 -24.33 4.13 -7.84
CA ILE A 224 -24.60 3.60 -9.18
C ILE A 224 -25.13 2.17 -9.15
N LEU A 225 -24.69 1.37 -8.17
CA LEU A 225 -25.23 0.03 -7.92
C LEU A 225 -26.71 0.09 -7.53
N ALA A 226 -27.12 1.07 -6.73
CA ALA A 226 -28.53 1.28 -6.39
C ALA A 226 -29.38 1.60 -7.62
N LEU A 227 -28.85 2.38 -8.57
CA LEU A 227 -29.51 2.63 -9.86
C LEU A 227 -29.62 1.36 -10.71
N GLY A 228 -28.55 0.56 -10.79
CA GLY A 228 -28.56 -0.73 -11.48
C GLY A 228 -29.54 -1.73 -10.86
N LEU A 229 -29.62 -1.75 -9.53
CA LEU A 229 -30.57 -2.57 -8.78
C LEU A 229 -32.01 -2.09 -8.99
N LEU A 230 -32.25 -0.78 -9.07
CA LEU A 230 -33.57 -0.23 -9.43
C LEU A 230 -33.99 -0.66 -10.84
N PHE A 231 -33.09 -0.57 -11.83
CA PHE A 231 -33.34 -1.08 -13.18
C PHE A 231 -33.72 -2.57 -13.15
N LEU A 232 -32.98 -3.37 -12.39
CA LEU A 232 -33.22 -4.81 -12.28
C LEU A 232 -34.57 -5.12 -11.63
N LEU A 233 -34.89 -4.47 -10.51
CA LEU A 233 -36.18 -4.65 -9.82
C LEU A 233 -37.35 -4.30 -10.75
N PHE A 234 -37.26 -3.17 -11.45
CA PHE A 234 -38.28 -2.70 -12.37
C PHE A 234 -38.44 -3.62 -13.59
N ALA A 235 -37.34 -3.99 -14.24
CA ALA A 235 -37.36 -4.88 -15.39
C ALA A 235 -37.87 -6.29 -15.03
N SER A 236 -37.51 -6.79 -13.85
CA SER A 236 -38.00 -8.08 -13.34
C SER A 236 -39.49 -8.03 -13.04
N TRP A 237 -40.00 -6.89 -12.55
CA TRP A 237 -41.42 -6.72 -12.29
C TRP A 237 -42.21 -6.67 -13.60
N LEU A 238 -41.72 -5.91 -14.58
CA LEU A 238 -42.30 -5.89 -15.92
C LEU A 238 -42.30 -7.27 -16.58
N ALA A 239 -41.19 -8.01 -16.49
CA ALA A 239 -41.10 -9.38 -17.01
C ALA A 239 -42.13 -10.30 -16.34
N TYR A 240 -42.24 -10.24 -15.01
CA TYR A 240 -43.18 -11.04 -14.25
C TYR A 240 -44.62 -10.80 -14.69
N VAL A 241 -45.06 -9.53 -14.73
CA VAL A 241 -46.43 -9.16 -15.14
C VAL A 241 -46.68 -9.49 -16.62
N MET A 242 -45.70 -9.28 -17.50
CA MET A 242 -45.86 -9.55 -18.94
C MET A 242 -46.04 -11.03 -19.25
N PHE A 243 -45.41 -11.92 -18.47
CA PHE A 243 -45.36 -13.34 -18.74
C PHE A 243 -46.17 -14.20 -17.77
N GLU A 244 -46.90 -13.59 -16.82
CA GLU A 244 -47.70 -14.27 -15.78
C GLU A 244 -48.62 -15.35 -16.36
N ASP A 245 -49.41 -15.01 -17.38
CA ASP A 245 -50.38 -15.91 -18.00
C ASP A 245 -49.79 -16.83 -19.09
N THR A 246 -48.47 -16.74 -19.34
CA THR A 246 -47.81 -17.52 -20.40
C THR A 246 -47.19 -18.82 -19.89
N GLN A 247 -46.79 -19.71 -20.81
CA GLN A 247 -46.03 -20.91 -20.47
C GLN A 247 -44.69 -20.59 -19.77
N GLN A 248 -44.11 -19.41 -20.03
CA GLN A 248 -42.90 -18.96 -19.34
C GLN A 248 -43.18 -18.58 -17.88
N GLY A 249 -44.32 -17.95 -17.59
CA GLY A 249 -44.81 -17.69 -16.22
C GLY A 249 -44.92 -18.97 -15.40
N LYS A 250 -45.42 -20.05 -16.01
CA LYS A 250 -45.63 -21.34 -15.33
C LYS A 250 -44.36 -22.15 -15.08
N THR A 251 -43.31 -21.95 -15.88
CA THR A 251 -42.10 -22.80 -15.85
C THR A 251 -40.86 -22.10 -15.31
N VAL A 252 -40.69 -20.81 -15.61
CA VAL A 252 -39.46 -20.04 -15.31
C VAL A 252 -39.76 -18.86 -14.38
N PHE A 253 -40.87 -18.14 -14.61
CA PHE A 253 -41.26 -16.94 -13.86
C PHE A 253 -42.39 -17.20 -12.86
N THR A 254 -42.24 -18.27 -12.06
CA THR A 254 -43.26 -18.75 -11.12
C THR A 254 -43.59 -17.76 -10.00
N SER A 255 -42.64 -16.90 -9.61
CA SER A 255 -42.83 -15.83 -8.64
C SER A 255 -41.96 -14.63 -9.00
N TYR A 256 -42.22 -13.48 -8.38
CA TYR A 256 -41.37 -12.30 -8.58
C TYR A 256 -39.90 -12.58 -8.21
N GLY A 257 -39.65 -13.30 -7.11
CA GLY A 257 -38.31 -13.64 -6.66
C GLY A 257 -37.55 -14.54 -7.64
N THR A 258 -38.22 -15.55 -8.22
CA THR A 258 -37.58 -16.41 -9.24
C THR A 258 -37.35 -15.64 -10.53
N THR A 259 -38.29 -14.79 -10.93
CA THR A 259 -38.14 -13.90 -12.09
C THR A 259 -36.96 -12.95 -11.93
N LEU A 260 -36.83 -12.34 -10.74
CA LEU A 260 -35.71 -11.46 -10.41
C LEU A 260 -34.37 -12.16 -10.50
N TYR A 261 -34.26 -13.39 -9.99
CA TYR A 261 -33.06 -14.20 -10.13
C TYR A 261 -32.75 -14.50 -11.60
N GLN A 262 -33.74 -14.93 -12.38
CA GLN A 262 -33.56 -15.27 -13.80
C GLN A 262 -33.17 -14.05 -14.64
N MET A 263 -33.75 -12.87 -14.34
CA MET A 263 -33.37 -11.60 -14.97
C MET A 263 -31.99 -11.13 -14.52
N PHE A 264 -31.60 -11.32 -13.26
CA PHE A 264 -30.24 -11.05 -12.81
C PHE A 264 -29.20 -11.92 -13.53
N VAL A 265 -29.46 -13.22 -13.69
CA VAL A 265 -28.56 -14.09 -14.47
C VAL A 265 -28.53 -13.66 -15.94
N LEU A 266 -29.67 -13.22 -16.51
CA LEU A 266 -29.73 -12.68 -17.87
C LEU A 266 -29.01 -11.35 -18.03
N PHE A 267 -28.98 -10.50 -16.99
CA PHE A 267 -28.18 -9.27 -16.96
C PHE A 267 -26.69 -9.56 -17.15
N THR A 268 -26.22 -10.72 -16.68
CA THR A 268 -24.85 -11.22 -16.90
C THR A 268 -24.70 -12.10 -18.14
N THR A 269 -25.76 -12.19 -18.97
CA THR A 269 -25.87 -13.01 -20.20
C THR A 269 -25.55 -14.50 -20.05
N SER A 270 -25.45 -15.02 -18.83
CA SER A 270 -25.02 -16.39 -18.56
C SER A 270 -26.06 -17.46 -18.93
N ASN A 271 -27.35 -17.11 -18.93
CA ASN A 271 -28.47 -17.99 -19.28
C ASN A 271 -29.13 -17.62 -20.63
N ASN A 272 -28.43 -16.88 -21.50
CA ASN A 272 -28.89 -16.57 -22.84
C ASN A 272 -28.40 -17.66 -23.83
N PRO A 273 -29.28 -18.33 -24.61
CA PRO A 273 -30.71 -18.05 -24.84
C PRO A 273 -31.70 -18.77 -23.90
N ASP A 274 -31.24 -19.71 -23.08
CA ASP A 274 -32.05 -20.69 -22.36
C ASP A 274 -33.27 -20.12 -21.60
N VAL A 275 -33.11 -18.97 -20.94
CA VAL A 275 -34.15 -18.37 -20.09
C VAL A 275 -35.41 -17.93 -20.85
N TRP A 276 -35.30 -17.58 -22.13
CA TRP A 276 -36.40 -17.02 -22.92
C TRP A 276 -36.87 -17.92 -24.07
N ILE A 277 -36.25 -19.08 -24.26
CA ILE A 277 -36.70 -20.11 -25.23
C ILE A 277 -38.19 -20.47 -25.05
N PRO A 278 -38.71 -20.69 -23.82
CA PRO A 278 -40.13 -21.04 -23.65
C PRO A 278 -41.08 -19.95 -24.17
N ALA A 279 -40.77 -18.68 -23.93
CA ALA A 279 -41.55 -17.57 -24.49
C ALA A 279 -41.41 -17.47 -26.00
N TYR A 280 -40.19 -17.61 -26.52
CA TYR A 280 -39.97 -17.54 -27.97
C TYR A 280 -40.73 -18.62 -28.74
N LYS A 281 -40.82 -19.83 -28.17
CA LYS A 281 -41.63 -20.93 -28.70
C LYS A 281 -43.13 -20.60 -28.70
N ALA A 282 -43.62 -19.82 -27.73
CA ALA A 282 -45.01 -19.38 -27.68
C ALA A 282 -45.31 -18.27 -28.69
N SER A 283 -44.42 -17.26 -28.81
CA SER A 283 -44.51 -16.23 -29.83
C SER A 283 -43.15 -15.59 -30.12
N ARG A 284 -42.85 -15.39 -31.41
CA ARG A 284 -41.62 -14.74 -31.87
C ARG A 284 -41.50 -13.30 -31.36
N TRP A 285 -42.62 -12.63 -31.11
CA TRP A 285 -42.65 -11.24 -30.64
C TRP A 285 -42.09 -11.08 -29.23
N TYR A 286 -42.15 -12.12 -28.39
CA TYR A 286 -41.62 -12.06 -27.03
C TYR A 286 -40.09 -11.93 -26.98
N ALA A 287 -39.37 -12.33 -28.04
CA ALA A 287 -37.94 -12.08 -28.13
C ALA A 287 -37.59 -10.59 -28.09
N LEU A 288 -38.48 -9.70 -28.54
CA LEU A 288 -38.24 -8.26 -28.54
C LEU A 288 -38.04 -7.72 -27.12
N PHE A 289 -38.79 -8.24 -26.13
CA PHE A 289 -38.60 -7.87 -24.73
C PHE A 289 -37.19 -8.20 -24.23
N PHE A 290 -36.73 -9.43 -24.47
CA PHE A 290 -35.41 -9.88 -24.02
C PHE A 290 -34.27 -9.19 -24.76
N VAL A 291 -34.42 -8.95 -26.07
CA VAL A 291 -33.45 -8.18 -26.86
C VAL A 291 -33.35 -6.75 -26.34
N LEU A 292 -34.48 -6.09 -26.07
CA LEU A 292 -34.50 -4.73 -25.51
C LEU A 292 -33.90 -4.70 -24.10
N TYR A 293 -34.24 -5.69 -23.27
CA TYR A 293 -33.69 -5.83 -21.92
C TYR A 293 -32.17 -6.01 -21.94
N VAL A 294 -31.64 -6.91 -22.78
CA VAL A 294 -30.20 -7.11 -22.93
C VAL A 294 -29.55 -5.85 -23.51
N LEU A 295 -30.18 -5.19 -24.47
CA LEU A 295 -29.65 -3.96 -25.05
C LEU A 295 -29.49 -2.86 -23.99
N LEU A 296 -30.55 -2.59 -23.22
CA LEU A 296 -30.52 -1.57 -22.18
C LEU A 296 -29.66 -1.99 -20.98
N GLY A 297 -29.79 -3.23 -20.51
CA GLY A 297 -29.03 -3.72 -19.35
C GLY A 297 -27.54 -3.84 -19.64
N VAL A 298 -27.18 -4.59 -20.68
CA VAL A 298 -25.80 -5.02 -20.95
C VAL A 298 -25.01 -4.01 -21.77
N TYR A 299 -25.64 -3.14 -22.56
CA TYR A 299 -24.91 -2.10 -23.29
C TYR A 299 -25.05 -0.71 -22.69
N PHE A 300 -26.16 -0.37 -22.03
CA PHE A 300 -26.29 0.93 -21.39
C PHE A 300 -25.93 0.88 -19.90
N VAL A 301 -26.60 0.04 -19.09
CA VAL A 301 -26.44 0.07 -17.63
C VAL A 301 -25.03 -0.39 -17.20
N THR A 302 -24.53 -1.52 -17.69
CA THR A 302 -23.17 -2.01 -17.35
C THR A 302 -22.06 -1.04 -17.79
N ASN A 303 -22.16 -0.47 -18.99
CA ASN A 303 -21.18 0.50 -19.49
C ASN A 303 -21.22 1.82 -18.70
N LEU A 304 -22.41 2.24 -18.26
CA LEU A 304 -22.55 3.37 -17.34
C LEU A 304 -21.90 3.05 -15.99
N ILE A 305 -22.13 1.87 -15.42
CA ILE A 305 -21.49 1.42 -14.18
C ILE A 305 -19.96 1.46 -14.34
N LEU A 306 -19.43 0.90 -15.43
CA LEU A 306 -18.00 0.91 -15.73
C LEU A 306 -17.45 2.34 -15.83
N ALA A 307 -18.15 3.25 -16.52
CA ALA A 307 -17.73 4.64 -16.66
C ALA A 307 -17.65 5.36 -15.31
N VAL A 308 -18.65 5.19 -14.45
CA VAL A 308 -18.68 5.80 -13.11
C VAL A 308 -17.59 5.22 -12.22
N VAL A 309 -17.38 3.90 -12.25
CA VAL A 309 -16.31 3.22 -11.52
C VAL A 309 -14.94 3.71 -11.97
N TYR A 310 -14.75 3.88 -13.29
CA TYR A 310 -13.50 4.36 -13.86
C TYR A 310 -13.18 5.81 -13.46
N ASP A 311 -14.17 6.71 -13.52
CA ASP A 311 -13.98 8.10 -13.11
C ASP A 311 -13.62 8.20 -11.61
N SER A 312 -14.34 7.46 -10.76
CA SER A 312 -14.06 7.40 -9.33
C SER A 312 -12.69 6.80 -9.02
N PHE A 313 -12.32 5.71 -9.69
CA PHE A 313 -10.98 5.11 -9.58
C PHE A 313 -9.89 6.10 -9.99
N LYS A 314 -10.06 6.80 -11.10
CA LYS A 314 -9.11 7.81 -11.59
C LYS A 314 -8.95 8.97 -10.59
N SER A 315 -10.04 9.43 -9.99
CA SER A 315 -10.03 10.47 -8.96
C SER A 315 -9.25 10.03 -7.71
N GLN A 316 -9.53 8.82 -7.21
CA GLN A 316 -8.83 8.26 -6.05
C GLN A 316 -7.34 7.99 -6.33
N LEU A 317 -7.00 7.52 -7.54
CA LEU A 317 -5.62 7.34 -7.96
C LEU A 317 -4.88 8.68 -8.04
N ALA A 318 -5.50 9.72 -8.63
CA ALA A 318 -4.91 11.05 -8.71
C ALA A 318 -4.65 11.64 -7.31
N LYS A 319 -5.57 11.41 -6.35
CA LYS A 319 -5.38 11.80 -4.95
C LYS A 319 -4.17 11.09 -4.33
N GLN A 320 -4.04 9.77 -4.49
CA GLN A 320 -2.88 9.03 -3.95
C GLN A 320 -1.55 9.47 -4.56
N VAL A 321 -1.51 9.69 -5.87
CA VAL A 321 -0.30 10.19 -6.54
C VAL A 321 0.07 11.58 -6.02
N SER A 322 -0.92 12.45 -5.81
CA SER A 322 -0.68 13.78 -5.23
C SER A 322 -0.14 13.72 -3.79
N GLU A 323 -0.66 12.82 -2.95
CA GLU A 323 -0.16 12.62 -1.58
C GLU A 323 1.28 12.07 -1.59
N MET A 324 1.60 11.16 -2.51
CA MET A 324 2.95 10.64 -2.70
C MET A 324 3.93 11.74 -3.15
N ASP A 325 3.53 12.58 -4.10
CA ASP A 325 4.32 13.71 -4.58
C ASP A 325 4.57 14.74 -3.46
N GLN A 326 3.56 15.00 -2.62
CA GLN A 326 3.69 15.90 -1.47
C GLN A 326 4.69 15.35 -0.43
N SER A 327 4.63 14.05 -0.12
CA SER A 327 5.58 13.39 0.77
C SER A 327 7.01 13.43 0.20
N ARG A 328 7.16 13.25 -1.12
CA ARG A 328 8.44 13.39 -1.82
C ARG A 328 8.97 14.82 -1.71
N LYS A 329 8.12 15.83 -1.90
CA LYS A 329 8.48 17.25 -1.77
C LYS A 329 8.95 17.59 -0.35
N SER A 330 8.21 17.17 0.68
CA SER A 330 8.62 17.37 2.09
C SER A 330 9.99 16.75 2.39
N THR A 331 10.25 15.54 1.88
CA THR A 331 11.56 14.88 2.04
C THR A 331 12.70 15.69 1.41
N LEU A 332 12.49 16.24 0.21
CA LEU A 332 13.47 17.08 -0.48
C LEU A 332 13.68 18.43 0.23
N GLU A 333 12.62 19.05 0.74
CA GLU A 333 12.71 20.30 1.51
C GLU A 333 13.52 20.09 2.80
N LYS A 334 13.31 18.98 3.51
CA LYS A 334 14.13 18.62 4.68
C LYS A 334 15.60 18.40 4.29
N ALA A 335 15.87 17.72 3.18
CA ALA A 335 17.23 17.55 2.68
C ALA A 335 17.90 18.90 2.33
N PHE A 336 17.17 19.83 1.73
CA PHE A 336 17.64 21.18 1.43
C PHE A 336 17.93 21.99 2.71
N ASN A 337 17.02 21.96 3.69
CA ASN A 337 17.19 22.67 4.96
C ASN A 337 18.43 22.18 5.76
N LEU A 338 18.84 20.92 5.58
CA LEU A 338 20.08 20.40 6.17
C LEU A 338 21.33 21.01 5.53
N LEU A 339 21.26 21.40 4.25
CA LEU A 339 22.35 22.06 3.52
C LEU A 339 22.35 23.58 3.77
N ASP A 340 21.17 24.20 3.83
CA ASP A 340 21.02 25.67 3.93
C ASP A 340 21.50 26.24 5.27
N LYS A 341 21.44 25.46 6.36
CA LYS A 341 22.06 25.83 7.64
C LYS A 341 23.53 26.21 7.49
N ASP A 342 24.25 25.57 6.56
CA ASP A 342 25.65 25.90 6.28
C ASP A 342 25.79 26.99 5.22
N PHE A 343 24.83 27.19 4.31
CA PHE A 343 24.85 28.31 3.35
C PHE A 343 24.73 29.67 4.05
N LEU A 344 23.88 29.77 5.07
CA LEU A 344 23.81 30.96 5.91
C LEU A 344 25.09 31.15 6.74
N ILE A 345 25.65 30.09 7.30
CA ILE A 345 26.89 30.16 8.09
C ILE A 345 28.11 30.48 7.21
N SER A 346 28.20 29.95 5.99
CA SER A 346 29.28 30.25 5.04
C SER A 346 29.18 31.68 4.53
N ILE A 347 27.96 32.17 4.25
CA ILE A 347 27.74 33.59 3.96
C ILE A 347 28.16 34.44 5.16
N PHE A 348 27.85 34.04 6.41
CA PHE A 348 28.24 34.79 7.60
C PHE A 348 29.74 34.75 7.90
N SER A 349 30.44 33.65 7.65
CA SER A 349 31.89 33.56 7.82
C SER A 349 32.64 34.40 6.78
N ASP A 350 32.18 34.41 5.53
CA ASP A 350 32.72 35.27 4.46
C ASP A 350 32.22 36.73 4.58
N CYS A 351 31.08 36.99 5.25
CA CYS A 351 30.54 38.33 5.47
C CYS A 351 31.24 39.14 6.57
N SER A 352 32.22 38.58 7.30
CA SER A 352 33.05 39.40 8.20
C SER A 352 33.81 40.52 7.46
N SER A 353 33.83 40.49 6.12
CA SER A 353 34.41 41.52 5.25
C SER A 353 33.39 42.32 4.40
N ILE A 354 32.07 42.14 4.55
CA ILE A 354 31.07 42.72 3.62
C ILE A 354 30.21 43.83 4.27
N ARG A 355 30.10 44.97 3.57
CA ARG A 355 29.32 46.15 4.00
C ARG A 355 27.82 45.84 4.19
N PRO A 356 27.16 46.40 5.23
CA PRO A 356 25.74 46.15 5.56
C PRO A 356 24.73 46.38 4.43
N SER A 357 25.05 47.26 3.47
CA SER A 357 24.21 47.58 2.32
C SER A 357 24.12 46.46 1.27
N VAL A 358 25.10 45.56 1.22
CA VAL A 358 25.10 44.40 0.32
C VAL A 358 24.29 43.24 0.91
N LEU A 359 24.35 43.06 2.24
CA LEU A 359 23.58 42.06 2.98
C LEU A 359 22.07 42.25 2.81
N LYS A 360 21.60 43.51 2.80
CA LYS A 360 20.20 43.90 2.57
C LYS A 360 19.72 43.59 1.15
N LYS A 361 20.60 43.77 0.14
CA LYS A 361 20.31 43.41 -1.26
C LYS A 361 20.26 41.90 -1.49
N ILE A 362 21.04 41.11 -0.76
CA ILE A 362 21.05 39.64 -0.87
C ILE A 362 19.80 39.04 -0.21
N THR A 363 19.38 39.56 0.95
CA THR A 363 18.14 39.13 1.63
C THR A 363 16.88 39.52 0.82
N GLU A 364 16.84 40.71 0.21
CA GLU A 364 15.75 41.10 -0.70
C GLU A 364 15.72 40.25 -1.99
N LYS A 365 16.88 39.88 -2.57
CA LYS A 365 16.95 38.98 -3.74
C LYS A 365 16.60 37.51 -3.43
N GLY A 366 16.92 37.03 -2.22
CA GLY A 366 16.60 35.67 -1.77
C GLY A 366 15.10 35.47 -1.55
N SER A 367 14.43 36.45 -0.94
CA SER A 367 12.97 36.47 -0.76
C SER A 367 12.22 36.48 -2.10
N GLY A 368 12.68 37.29 -3.06
CA GLY A 368 12.11 37.32 -4.41
C GLY A 368 12.30 36.01 -5.21
N LYS A 369 13.32 35.20 -4.90
CA LYS A 369 13.50 33.87 -5.53
C LYS A 369 12.45 32.88 -5.05
N PHE A 370 12.07 32.89 -3.77
CA PHE A 370 11.02 31.99 -3.25
C PHE A 370 9.64 32.32 -3.85
N GLU A 371 9.33 33.61 -4.00
CA GLU A 371 8.09 34.08 -4.64
C GLU A 371 8.03 33.76 -6.15
N VAL A 372 9.19 33.77 -6.82
CA VAL A 372 9.33 33.30 -8.21
C VAL A 372 9.22 31.78 -8.29
N TRP A 373 9.73 31.02 -7.31
CA TRP A 373 9.57 29.57 -7.24
C TRP A 373 8.11 29.15 -7.06
N ASP A 374 7.34 29.82 -6.21
CA ASP A 374 5.89 29.60 -6.07
C ASP A 374 5.12 30.00 -7.34
N LYS A 375 5.41 31.17 -7.94
CA LYS A 375 4.78 31.60 -9.21
C LYS A 375 5.17 30.73 -10.42
N VAL A 376 6.36 30.13 -10.40
CA VAL A 376 6.83 29.19 -11.44
C VAL A 376 6.17 27.82 -11.28
N GLN A 377 5.92 27.35 -10.06
CA GLN A 377 5.15 26.13 -9.79
C GLN A 377 3.67 26.29 -10.13
N GLU A 378 3.08 27.46 -9.83
CA GLU A 378 1.68 27.79 -10.16
C GLU A 378 1.43 27.93 -11.67
N LYS A 379 2.38 28.48 -12.44
CA LYS A 379 2.28 28.59 -13.92
C LYS A 379 2.62 27.33 -14.71
N ARG A 380 3.26 26.30 -14.12
CA ARG A 380 3.72 25.09 -14.85
C ARG A 380 2.92 23.81 -14.56
N GLY A 381 1.69 23.93 -14.07
CA GLY A 381 0.78 22.80 -13.80
C GLY A 381 0.38 21.92 -14.99
N LYS A 382 0.97 22.03 -16.19
CA LYS A 382 0.50 21.33 -17.40
C LYS A 382 1.50 20.47 -18.18
N GLU A 383 2.79 20.40 -17.86
CA GLU A 383 3.72 19.58 -18.66
C GLU A 383 4.81 18.88 -17.84
N GLY A 384 4.82 17.54 -17.89
CA GLY A 384 5.99 16.67 -17.71
C GLY A 384 6.79 16.76 -16.40
N ARG A 385 6.25 16.25 -15.29
CA ARG A 385 6.76 16.46 -13.92
C ARG A 385 7.88 15.53 -13.39
N GLY A 386 8.42 14.61 -14.19
CA GLY A 386 9.34 13.58 -13.68
C GLY A 386 10.85 13.88 -13.76
N LYS A 387 11.30 14.71 -14.71
CA LYS A 387 12.74 14.83 -15.06
C LYS A 387 13.39 16.19 -14.74
N GLN A 388 12.62 17.18 -14.29
CA GLN A 388 13.09 18.58 -14.25
C GLN A 388 13.67 19.03 -12.90
N ASN A 389 13.34 18.37 -11.78
CA ASN A 389 13.85 18.78 -10.46
C ASN A 389 15.37 18.56 -10.29
N ILE A 390 15.95 17.61 -11.04
CA ILE A 390 17.39 17.34 -11.06
C ILE A 390 18.15 18.40 -11.89
N PHE A 391 17.51 18.97 -12.92
CA PHE A 391 18.13 19.99 -13.77
C PHE A 391 18.29 21.33 -13.03
N ALA A 392 17.33 21.67 -12.15
CA ALA A 392 17.40 22.87 -11.32
C ALA A 392 18.50 22.78 -10.24
N LEU A 393 18.71 21.60 -9.65
CA LEU A 393 19.83 21.38 -8.73
C LEU A 393 21.18 21.35 -9.47
N ARG A 394 21.25 20.78 -10.68
CA ARG A 394 22.45 20.88 -11.53
C ARG A 394 22.76 22.31 -11.96
N LEU A 395 21.76 23.16 -12.17
CA LEU A 395 21.96 24.58 -12.46
C LEU A 395 22.50 25.35 -11.25
N LEU A 396 22.09 24.99 -10.03
CA LEU A 396 22.61 25.59 -8.80
C LEU A 396 24.03 25.10 -8.47
N VAL A 397 24.36 23.84 -8.79
CA VAL A 397 25.74 23.32 -8.69
C VAL A 397 26.63 23.88 -9.81
N GLY A 398 26.11 24.05 -11.03
CA GLY A 398 26.86 24.66 -12.15
C GLY A 398 27.17 26.15 -11.94
N LEU A 399 26.27 26.90 -11.30
CA LEU A 399 26.54 28.30 -10.93
C LEU A 399 27.61 28.44 -9.82
N TYR A 400 27.96 27.35 -9.13
CA TYR A 400 29.06 27.31 -8.16
C TYR A 400 30.43 27.15 -8.87
N GLU A 401 30.49 26.52 -10.05
CA GLU A 401 31.73 26.43 -10.84
C GLU A 401 32.08 27.76 -11.53
N ASP A 402 31.09 28.54 -11.95
CA ASP A 402 31.32 29.85 -12.60
C ASP A 402 31.76 30.97 -11.64
N TRP A 403 31.50 30.84 -10.34
CA TRP A 403 31.96 31.81 -9.32
C TRP A 403 33.35 31.52 -8.75
N GLY A 404 33.98 30.42 -9.15
CA GLY A 404 35.36 30.06 -8.77
C GLY A 404 36.43 30.52 -9.77
N ALA A 405 36.06 31.24 -10.84
CA ALA A 405 36.96 31.59 -11.94
C ALA A 405 37.02 33.10 -12.28
N GLN A 406 36.75 34.00 -11.32
CA GLN A 406 37.06 35.43 -11.45
C GLN A 406 37.72 36.03 -10.21
#